data_AF-A0A973F8C8-F1
#
_entry.id   AF-A0A973F8C8-F1
#
_cell.length_a   1.000
_cell.length_b   1.000
_cell.length_c   1.000
_cell.angle_alpha   90.00
_cell.angle_beta   90.00
_cell.angle_gamma   90.00
#
_symmetry.space_group_name_H-M   'P 1'
#
loop_
_entity.id
_entity.type
_entity.pdbx_description
1 polymer ?
#
loop_
_entity_poly.entity_id
_entity_poly.type
_entity_poly.pdbx_seq_one_letter_code
_entity_poly.pdbx_strand_id
1 'polypeptide(L)'
;MMRSRAWTFPDRWRDTPKNYFKLVETVGRAINQIDPEKYVVISGVGMWGFADNYNWMHPVNVRNSVYSFNPYIPSAFANSGKKGRPIVNYISEKERGRLMEKMLPVQNFAKKHNANIIVVGFGLPYHTEGKGARDWMEDMLNFFEKNKWSWMYFSYGIPFRSPEVVGPAGKGEWIRSEDTERLTILKQYWRLNSDKKDTSFRMQK
;
A
#
# COMPACT_ATOMS: atom_id res chain seq x y z
N MET A 1 -36.16 -0.51 2.30
CA MET A 1 -35.19 0.59 2.08
C MET A 1 -33.88 0.25 2.82
N MET A 2 -32.93 -0.42 2.16
CA MET A 2 -31.66 -0.78 2.77
C MET A 2 -30.76 0.45 2.84
N ARG A 3 -30.55 0.98 4.05
CA ARG A 3 -29.50 1.96 4.30
C ARG A 3 -28.16 1.29 3.97
N SER A 4 -27.44 1.82 2.98
CA SER A 4 -26.06 1.43 2.72
C SER A 4 -25.25 1.69 3.98
N ARG A 5 -24.90 0.64 4.73
CA ARG A 5 -23.92 0.75 5.80
C ARG A 5 -22.59 1.12 5.13
N ALA A 6 -22.24 2.40 5.23
CA ALA A 6 -20.88 2.84 5.00
C ALA A 6 -19.97 1.97 5.86
N TRP A 7 -18.86 1.51 5.28
CA TRP A 7 -17.82 0.78 6.00
C TRP A 7 -17.11 1.74 6.96
N THR A 8 -17.76 2.04 8.09
CA THR A 8 -17.16 2.67 9.25
C THR A 8 -16.89 1.54 10.24
N PHE A 9 -15.66 1.04 10.27
CA PHE A 9 -15.18 0.21 11.37
C PHE A 9 -15.33 1.01 12.67
N PRO A 10 -15.91 0.44 13.75
CA PRO A 10 -15.24 -0.60 14.54
C PRO A 10 -16.21 -1.62 15.19
N ASP A 11 -16.24 -2.90 14.81
CA ASP A 11 -17.05 -3.90 15.58
C ASP A 11 -16.75 -5.40 15.33
N ARG A 12 -16.00 -5.78 14.28
CA ARG A 12 -15.82 -7.21 13.92
C ARG A 12 -14.39 -7.73 13.98
N TRP A 13 -13.64 -7.30 14.99
CA TRP A 13 -12.37 -7.96 15.32
C TRP A 13 -12.58 -9.30 16.03
N ARG A 14 -13.81 -9.61 16.49
CA ARG A 14 -14.19 -10.94 17.02
C ARG A 14 -13.97 -12.08 16.02
N ASP A 15 -13.86 -11.78 14.73
CA ASP A 15 -13.63 -12.74 13.65
C ASP A 15 -12.22 -12.70 13.06
N THR A 16 -11.36 -11.74 13.46
CA THR A 16 -9.91 -11.95 13.35
C THR A 16 -9.56 -13.07 14.32
N PRO A 17 -8.72 -14.06 13.97
CA PRO A 17 -8.36 -15.07 14.94
C PRO A 17 -7.85 -14.36 16.18
N LYS A 18 -8.40 -14.66 17.37
CA LYS A 18 -7.85 -14.22 18.67
C LYS A 18 -6.34 -14.50 18.80
N ASN A 19 -5.82 -15.31 17.89
CA ASN A 19 -4.45 -15.75 17.74
C ASN A 19 -3.77 -15.21 16.46
N TYR A 20 -4.12 -14.05 15.87
CA TYR A 20 -3.38 -13.57 14.68
C TYR A 20 -1.88 -13.43 14.97
N PHE A 21 -1.53 -12.68 16.02
CA PHE A 21 -0.13 -12.51 16.42
C PHE A 21 0.50 -13.85 16.80
N LYS A 22 -0.22 -14.69 17.55
CA LYS A 22 0.24 -16.05 17.89
C LYS A 22 0.48 -16.92 16.65
N LEU A 23 -0.39 -16.85 15.64
CA LEU A 23 -0.27 -17.59 14.39
C LEU A 23 0.95 -17.11 13.61
N VAL A 24 1.07 -15.80 13.43
CA VAL A 24 2.21 -15.17 12.75
C VAL A 24 3.52 -15.52 13.45
N GLU A 25 3.58 -15.44 14.77
CA GLU A 25 4.76 -15.80 15.55
C GLU A 25 5.07 -17.29 15.45
N THR A 26 4.04 -18.15 15.53
CA THR A 26 4.23 -19.61 15.42
C THR A 26 4.82 -19.98 14.05
N VAL A 27 4.22 -19.46 12.97
CA VAL A 27 4.68 -19.73 11.60
C VAL A 27 6.04 -19.06 11.34
N GLY A 28 6.20 -17.80 11.70
CA GLY A 28 7.46 -17.06 11.50
C GLY A 28 8.64 -17.68 12.24
N ARG A 29 8.44 -18.11 13.50
CA ARG A 29 9.47 -18.81 14.26
C ARG A 29 9.78 -20.19 13.71
N ALA A 30 8.78 -20.93 13.21
CA ALA A 30 9.01 -22.20 12.52
C ALA A 30 9.86 -22.00 11.25
N ILE A 31 9.62 -20.91 10.49
CA ILE A 31 10.47 -20.54 9.35
C ILE A 31 11.89 -20.22 9.84
N ASN A 32 12.05 -19.38 10.87
CA ASN A 32 13.36 -19.02 11.39
C ASN A 32 14.15 -20.20 11.98
N GLN A 33 13.48 -21.26 12.45
CA GLN A 33 14.15 -22.50 12.90
C GLN A 33 14.80 -23.26 11.72
N ILE A 34 14.22 -23.17 10.52
CA ILE A 34 14.72 -23.80 9.31
C ILE A 34 15.75 -22.91 8.62
N ASP A 35 15.43 -21.62 8.48
CA ASP A 35 16.26 -20.62 7.82
C ASP A 35 16.14 -19.27 8.58
N PRO A 36 17.07 -18.98 9.50
CA PRO A 36 17.02 -17.76 10.30
C PRO A 36 17.41 -16.50 9.52
N GLU A 37 18.01 -16.62 8.33
CA GLU A 37 18.41 -15.48 7.50
C GLU A 37 17.26 -15.02 6.59
N LYS A 38 16.26 -15.87 6.37
CA LYS A 38 15.11 -15.54 5.52
C LYS A 38 14.24 -14.43 6.11
N TYR A 39 13.95 -13.42 5.28
CA TYR A 39 12.96 -12.40 5.61
C TYR A 39 11.55 -12.98 5.67
N VAL A 40 10.79 -12.57 6.70
CA VAL A 40 9.38 -12.95 6.87
C VAL A 40 8.52 -11.71 6.78
N VAL A 41 7.70 -11.61 5.73
CA VAL A 41 6.78 -10.49 5.54
C VAL A 41 5.52 -10.72 6.37
N ILE A 42 5.31 -9.87 7.36
CA ILE A 42 4.14 -9.89 8.24
C ILE A 42 3.06 -9.02 7.64
N SER A 43 1.88 -9.58 7.38
CA SER A 43 0.74 -8.79 6.90
C SER A 43 0.23 -7.85 7.99
N GLY A 44 -0.20 -6.65 7.62
CA GLY A 44 -0.94 -5.78 8.54
C GLY A 44 -2.25 -6.46 8.97
N VAL A 45 -2.65 -6.26 10.22
CA VAL A 45 -3.92 -6.81 10.74
C VAL A 45 -5.13 -6.26 10.00
N GLY A 46 -6.25 -6.98 10.09
CA GLY A 46 -7.55 -6.54 9.58
C GLY A 46 -7.71 -6.72 8.07
N MET A 47 -8.90 -6.36 7.57
CA MET A 47 -9.24 -6.52 6.16
C MET A 47 -8.29 -5.69 5.29
N TRP A 48 -7.61 -6.34 4.33
CA TRP A 48 -6.66 -5.76 3.37
C TRP A 48 -5.38 -5.13 3.96
N GLY A 49 -5.12 -5.23 5.27
CA GLY A 49 -3.89 -4.70 5.87
C GLY A 49 -3.69 -3.20 5.63
N PHE A 50 -4.70 -2.38 5.90
CA PHE A 50 -4.61 -0.92 5.70
C PHE A 50 -3.67 -0.25 6.70
N ALA A 51 -3.14 0.93 6.33
CA ALA A 51 -2.24 1.72 7.18
C ALA A 51 -2.86 2.04 8.55
N ASP A 52 -4.15 2.41 8.61
CA ASP A 52 -4.87 2.68 9.86
C ASP A 52 -4.88 1.51 10.85
N ASN A 53 -4.75 0.28 10.34
CA ASN A 53 -4.80 -0.92 11.16
C ASN A 53 -3.55 -1.04 12.07
N TYR A 54 -2.51 -0.26 11.81
CA TYR A 54 -1.31 -0.20 12.64
C TYR A 54 -1.54 0.43 14.01
N ASN A 55 -2.68 1.08 14.26
CA ASN A 55 -3.10 1.46 15.61
C ASN A 55 -3.27 0.25 16.54
N TRP A 56 -3.46 -0.94 15.97
CA TRP A 56 -3.65 -2.20 16.69
C TRP A 56 -2.57 -3.24 16.38
N MET A 57 -1.51 -2.86 15.66
CA MET A 57 -0.37 -3.73 15.41
C MET A 57 0.56 -3.76 16.62
N HIS A 58 1.13 -4.93 16.89
CA HIS A 58 2.20 -5.12 17.86
C HIS A 58 3.38 -5.80 17.17
N PRO A 59 4.63 -5.51 17.61
CA PRO A 59 5.77 -6.25 17.10
C PRO A 59 5.63 -7.74 17.45
N VAL A 60 6.01 -8.60 16.52
CA VAL A 60 6.05 -10.06 16.70
C VAL A 60 7.48 -10.51 16.92
N ASN A 61 7.68 -11.56 17.73
CA ASN A 61 9.00 -12.14 17.97
C ASN A 61 9.43 -13.08 16.82
N VAL A 62 9.70 -12.50 15.66
CA VAL A 62 10.12 -13.18 14.42
C VAL A 62 11.38 -12.48 13.88
N ARG A 63 12.46 -13.24 13.69
CA ARG A 63 13.73 -12.74 13.14
C ARG A 63 13.54 -12.33 11.68
N ASN A 64 14.21 -11.25 11.28
CA ASN A 64 14.12 -10.66 9.93
C ASN A 64 12.67 -10.36 9.51
N SER A 65 11.84 -9.92 10.47
CA SER A 65 10.46 -9.52 10.19
C SER A 65 10.37 -8.18 9.46
N VAL A 66 9.51 -8.14 8.44
CA VAL A 66 9.19 -6.93 7.68
C VAL A 66 7.67 -6.78 7.65
N TYR A 67 7.14 -5.68 8.13
CA TYR A 67 5.69 -5.47 8.23
C TYR A 67 5.16 -4.85 6.95
N SER A 68 3.97 -5.27 6.52
CA SER A 68 3.38 -4.83 5.26
C SER A 68 2.02 -4.17 5.40
N PHE A 69 1.75 -3.21 4.51
CA PHE A 69 0.46 -2.57 4.40
C PHE A 69 0.10 -2.20 2.96
N ASN A 70 -1.19 -1.93 2.72
CA ASN A 70 -1.73 -1.55 1.41
C ASN A 70 -2.41 -0.18 1.48
N PRO A 71 -1.82 0.89 0.92
CA PRO A 71 -2.45 2.21 0.95
C PRO A 71 -3.31 2.45 -0.29
N TYR A 72 -4.64 2.32 -0.12
CA TYR A 72 -5.63 2.79 -1.09
C TYR A 72 -6.45 3.93 -0.48
N ILE A 73 -5.78 5.05 -0.22
CA ILE A 73 -6.31 6.20 0.53
C ILE A 73 -6.13 7.46 -0.32
N PRO A 74 -7.15 8.32 -0.50
CA PRO A 74 -8.55 8.07 -0.16
C PRO A 74 -9.14 6.91 -0.98
N SER A 75 -9.90 6.03 -0.34
CA SER A 75 -10.46 4.84 -1.02
C SER A 75 -11.36 5.18 -2.20
N ALA A 76 -12.07 6.31 -2.13
CA ALA A 76 -12.92 6.82 -3.21
C ALA A 76 -12.09 7.17 -4.45
N PHE A 77 -10.97 7.86 -4.28
CA PHE A 77 -10.05 8.20 -5.37
C PHE A 77 -9.35 6.95 -5.91
N ALA A 78 -8.75 6.16 -5.03
CA ALA A 78 -7.97 4.99 -5.44
C ALA A 78 -8.83 3.88 -6.09
N ASN A 79 -10.15 3.91 -5.93
CA ASN A 79 -11.11 3.01 -6.58
C ASN A 79 -12.13 3.75 -7.46
N SER A 80 -11.77 4.94 -7.91
CA SER A 80 -12.53 5.74 -8.87
C SER A 80 -12.88 4.91 -10.11
N GLY A 81 -14.08 5.10 -10.67
CA GLY A 81 -14.58 4.40 -11.86
C GLY A 81 -14.74 2.87 -11.77
N LYS A 82 -14.31 2.23 -10.66
CA LYS A 82 -14.49 0.78 -10.46
C LYS A 82 -15.97 0.46 -10.31
N LYS A 83 -16.52 -0.42 -11.17
CA LYS A 83 -17.92 -0.87 -11.13
C LYS A 83 -18.93 0.30 -11.12
N GLY A 84 -18.70 1.34 -11.94
CA GLY A 84 -19.61 2.49 -12.05
C GLY A 84 -19.55 3.49 -10.89
N ARG A 85 -18.53 3.41 -10.03
CA ARG A 85 -18.28 4.44 -9.02
C ARG A 85 -17.99 5.79 -9.69
N PRO A 86 -18.39 6.92 -9.07
CA PRO A 86 -18.08 8.24 -9.57
C PRO A 86 -16.59 8.44 -9.80
N ILE A 87 -16.24 9.22 -10.83
CA ILE A 87 -14.87 9.69 -11.01
C ILE A 87 -14.59 10.76 -9.97
N VAL A 88 -13.62 10.51 -9.10
CA VAL A 88 -13.16 11.44 -8.07
C VAL A 88 -11.78 11.94 -8.46
N ASN A 89 -11.51 13.22 -8.22
CA ASN A 89 -10.20 13.83 -8.41
C ASN A 89 -9.54 14.10 -7.05
N TYR A 90 -8.26 13.78 -6.92
CA TYR A 90 -7.42 14.13 -5.78
C TYR A 90 -6.76 15.48 -6.05
N ILE A 91 -7.33 16.58 -5.56
CA ILE A 91 -6.89 17.93 -5.97
C ILE A 91 -6.81 18.93 -4.82
N SER A 92 -7.24 18.55 -3.60
CA SER A 92 -7.25 19.47 -2.46
C SER A 92 -6.16 19.17 -1.44
N GLU A 93 -5.58 20.23 -0.85
CA GLU A 93 -4.68 20.12 0.32
C GLU A 93 -5.31 19.34 1.47
N LYS A 94 -6.64 19.41 1.60
CA LYS A 94 -7.40 18.61 2.57
C LYS A 94 -7.29 17.11 2.32
N GLU A 95 -7.29 16.67 1.07
CA GLU A 95 -7.10 15.25 0.72
C GLU A 95 -5.67 14.80 0.97
N ARG A 96 -4.69 15.67 0.69
CA ARG A 96 -3.27 15.44 1.03
C ARG A 96 -3.08 15.28 2.54
N GLY A 97 -3.63 16.20 3.32
CA GLY A 97 -3.60 16.12 4.79
C GLY A 97 -4.23 14.83 5.32
N ARG A 98 -5.39 14.43 4.78
CA ARG A 98 -6.05 13.16 5.12
C ARG A 98 -5.24 11.94 4.74
N LEU A 99 -4.59 11.95 3.58
CA LEU A 99 -3.68 10.88 3.18
C LEU A 99 -2.57 10.72 4.23
N MET A 100 -1.92 11.83 4.61
CA MET A 100 -0.83 11.80 5.58
C MET A 100 -1.29 11.37 6.98
N GLU A 101 -2.45 11.86 7.45
CA GLU A 101 -3.06 11.46 8.72
C GLU A 101 -3.29 9.94 8.79
N LYS A 102 -3.80 9.36 7.71
CA LYS A 102 -4.08 7.92 7.59
C LYS A 102 -2.82 7.04 7.50
N MET A 103 -1.69 7.64 7.14
CA MET A 103 -0.40 6.96 7.09
C MET A 103 0.37 7.08 8.40
N LEU A 104 -0.07 7.96 9.31
CA LEU A 104 0.59 8.20 10.60
C LEU A 104 0.68 6.95 11.48
N PRO A 105 -0.34 6.06 11.57
CA PRO A 105 -0.25 4.87 12.41
C PRO A 105 0.91 3.94 12.05
N VAL A 106 1.14 3.68 10.74
CA VAL A 106 2.26 2.84 10.29
C VAL A 106 3.60 3.55 10.51
N GLN A 107 3.67 4.87 10.31
CA GLN A 107 4.89 5.63 10.60
C GLN A 107 5.25 5.60 12.09
N ASN A 108 4.26 5.78 12.96
CA ASN A 108 4.45 5.75 14.40
C ASN A 108 4.88 4.36 14.87
N PHE A 109 4.25 3.30 14.34
CA PHE A 109 4.65 1.93 14.63
C PHE A 109 6.10 1.66 14.22
N ALA A 110 6.47 2.03 12.99
CA ALA A 110 7.83 1.86 12.48
C ALA A 110 8.87 2.53 13.39
N LYS A 111 8.66 3.82 13.71
CA LYS A 111 9.55 4.60 14.58
C LYS A 111 9.61 4.04 16.00
N LYS A 112 8.46 3.71 16.60
CA LYS A 112 8.36 3.24 17.98
C LYS A 112 9.06 1.90 18.19
N HIS A 113 9.02 1.03 17.18
CA HIS A 113 9.50 -0.35 17.30
C HIS A 113 10.72 -0.67 16.43
N ASN A 114 11.33 0.34 15.81
CA ASN A 114 12.36 0.20 14.78
C ASN A 114 12.00 -0.87 13.73
N ALA A 115 10.73 -0.85 13.29
CA ALA A 115 10.18 -1.91 12.47
C ALA A 115 10.42 -1.63 10.98
N ASN A 116 10.87 -2.66 10.27
CA ASN A 116 11.03 -2.59 8.81
C ASN A 116 9.67 -2.66 8.14
N ILE A 117 9.43 -1.78 7.17
CA ILE A 117 8.14 -1.68 6.48
C ILE A 117 8.32 -1.91 4.97
N ILE A 118 7.40 -2.66 4.38
CA ILE A 118 7.23 -2.79 2.94
C ILE A 118 5.78 -2.45 2.53
N VAL A 119 5.63 -1.59 1.54
CA VAL A 119 4.33 -1.30 0.93
C VAL A 119 4.05 -2.37 -0.13
N VAL A 120 3.05 -3.23 0.08
CA VAL A 120 2.87 -4.41 -0.79
C VAL A 120 1.85 -4.21 -1.92
N GLY A 121 1.10 -3.11 -1.90
CA GLY A 121 0.14 -2.83 -2.95
C GLY A 121 -0.43 -1.41 -2.88
N PHE A 122 -0.11 -0.62 -3.90
CA PHE A 122 -0.75 0.66 -4.19
C PHE A 122 -0.87 0.82 -5.71
N GLY A 123 -1.69 1.76 -6.16
CA GLY A 123 -1.81 2.08 -7.58
C GLY A 123 -3.19 2.62 -7.91
N LEU A 124 -3.33 3.10 -9.15
CA LEU A 124 -4.55 3.75 -9.62
C LEU A 124 -5.18 2.97 -10.78
N PRO A 125 -6.50 3.11 -10.98
CA PRO A 125 -7.15 2.62 -12.18
C PRO A 125 -6.56 3.27 -13.44
N TYR A 126 -6.51 2.55 -14.57
CA TYR A 126 -5.93 3.05 -15.82
C TYR A 126 -6.59 4.32 -16.38
N HIS A 127 -7.82 4.61 -15.96
CA HIS A 127 -8.58 5.77 -16.42
C HIS A 127 -8.39 7.00 -15.50
N THR A 128 -7.64 6.85 -14.42
CA THR A 128 -7.33 7.96 -13.50
C THR A 128 -6.05 8.64 -13.97
N GLU A 129 -6.21 9.66 -14.81
CA GLU A 129 -5.13 10.45 -15.43
C GLU A 129 -5.11 11.90 -14.93
N GLY A 130 -4.04 12.62 -15.26
CA GLY A 130 -3.92 14.05 -15.06
C GLY A 130 -3.45 14.43 -13.66
N LYS A 131 -3.55 15.73 -13.35
CA LYS A 131 -2.92 16.33 -12.16
C LYS A 131 -3.20 15.56 -10.86
N GLY A 132 -4.44 15.13 -10.62
CA GLY A 132 -4.76 14.41 -9.39
C GLY A 132 -4.14 13.02 -9.29
N ALA A 133 -3.99 12.31 -10.42
CA ALA A 133 -3.30 11.04 -10.47
C ALA A 133 -1.81 11.21 -10.19
N ARG A 134 -1.18 12.21 -10.86
CA ARG A 134 0.21 12.59 -10.66
C ARG A 134 0.49 12.94 -9.20
N ASP A 135 -0.25 13.91 -8.66
CA ASP A 135 -0.09 14.39 -7.30
C ASP A 135 -0.23 13.26 -6.27
N TRP A 136 -1.24 12.39 -6.44
CA TRP A 136 -1.45 11.27 -5.52
C TRP A 136 -0.29 10.27 -5.55
N MET A 137 0.21 9.94 -6.74
CA MET A 137 1.32 9.01 -6.85
C MET A 137 2.61 9.62 -6.29
N GLU A 138 2.88 10.89 -6.59
CA GLU A 138 4.04 11.61 -6.05
C GLU A 138 3.95 11.69 -4.53
N ASP A 139 2.80 12.02 -3.94
CA ASP A 139 2.62 12.07 -2.49
C ASP A 139 2.89 10.70 -1.83
N MET A 140 2.36 9.62 -2.40
CA MET A 140 2.59 8.26 -1.91
C MET A 140 4.07 7.87 -1.98
N LEU A 141 4.68 8.05 -3.15
CA LEU A 141 6.06 7.65 -3.40
C LEU A 141 7.03 8.50 -2.57
N ASN A 142 6.85 9.82 -2.51
CA ASN A 142 7.62 10.71 -1.63
C ASN A 142 7.51 10.28 -0.17
N PHE A 143 6.30 9.90 0.28
CA PHE A 143 6.12 9.42 1.64
C PHE A 143 6.90 8.12 1.89
N PHE A 144 6.85 7.15 0.97
CA PHE A 144 7.59 5.88 1.11
C PHE A 144 9.10 6.12 1.13
N GLU A 145 9.62 6.90 0.18
CA GLU A 145 11.04 7.22 0.06
C GLU A 145 11.56 7.98 1.29
N LYS A 146 10.81 8.99 1.77
CA LYS A 146 11.17 9.76 2.98
C LYS A 146 11.29 8.86 4.22
N ASN A 147 10.44 7.84 4.33
CA ASN A 147 10.49 6.87 5.42
C ASN A 147 11.47 5.71 5.17
N LYS A 148 12.14 5.69 4.01
CA LYS A 148 13.05 4.64 3.55
C LYS A 148 12.38 3.26 3.46
N TRP A 149 11.12 3.21 3.05
CA TRP A 149 10.38 1.94 2.91
C TRP A 149 10.46 1.39 1.50
N SER A 150 10.63 0.07 1.38
CA SER A 150 10.48 -0.63 0.10
C SER A 150 9.01 -0.64 -0.30
N TRP A 151 8.72 -0.67 -1.60
CA TRP A 151 7.35 -0.63 -2.11
C TRP A 151 7.17 -1.44 -3.39
N MET A 152 5.95 -1.92 -3.61
CA MET A 152 5.52 -2.65 -4.80
C MET A 152 4.26 -2.01 -5.37
N TYR A 153 4.31 -1.66 -6.66
CA TYR A 153 3.14 -1.17 -7.37
C TYR A 153 2.24 -2.35 -7.75
N PHE A 154 0.95 -2.25 -7.46
CA PHE A 154 0.00 -3.33 -7.72
C PHE A 154 -0.39 -3.34 -9.20
N SER A 155 0.18 -4.30 -9.94
CA SER A 155 -0.20 -4.64 -11.31
C SER A 155 -0.21 -6.16 -11.43
N TYR A 156 -1.37 -6.77 -11.61
CA TYR A 156 -1.49 -8.23 -11.68
C TYR A 156 -2.37 -8.65 -12.85
N GLY A 157 -1.82 -8.85 -14.05
CA GLY A 157 -2.49 -9.52 -15.19
C GLY A 157 -3.80 -8.93 -15.72
N ILE A 158 -4.43 -7.98 -15.01
CA ILE A 158 -5.64 -7.27 -15.36
C ILE A 158 -5.25 -5.84 -15.73
N PRO A 159 -5.69 -5.34 -16.90
CA PRO A 159 -5.40 -3.97 -17.35
C PRO A 159 -5.81 -2.89 -16.34
N PHE A 160 -6.77 -3.19 -15.45
CA PHE A 160 -7.40 -2.22 -14.55
C PHE A 160 -6.43 -1.30 -13.82
N ARG A 161 -5.30 -1.79 -13.30
CA ARG A 161 -4.29 -0.97 -12.59
C ARG A 161 -2.93 -0.95 -13.23
N SER A 162 -2.77 -1.53 -14.43
CA SER A 162 -1.47 -1.55 -15.09
C SER A 162 -0.97 -0.12 -15.30
N PRO A 163 0.29 0.20 -14.94
CA PRO A 163 0.81 1.54 -15.19
C PRO A 163 0.96 1.78 -16.71
N GLU A 164 1.10 0.74 -17.52
CA GLU A 164 1.24 0.82 -18.98
C GLU A 164 -0.10 0.98 -19.72
N VAL A 165 -1.22 0.99 -19.02
CA VAL A 165 -2.54 1.01 -19.66
C VAL A 165 -3.20 2.35 -19.45
N VAL A 166 -3.82 2.90 -20.50
CA VAL A 166 -4.69 4.08 -20.45
C VAL A 166 -5.98 3.81 -21.20
N GLY A 167 -7.04 4.54 -20.85
CA GLY A 167 -8.33 4.42 -21.52
C GLY A 167 -9.49 4.96 -20.69
N PRO A 168 -10.70 5.05 -21.27
CA PRO A 168 -11.90 5.49 -20.57
C PRO A 168 -12.36 4.50 -19.49
N ALA A 169 -12.95 5.01 -18.42
CA ALA A 169 -13.55 4.20 -17.37
C ALA A 169 -14.70 3.32 -17.92
N GLY A 170 -14.76 2.06 -17.51
CA GLY A 170 -15.93 1.19 -17.69
C GLY A 170 -16.21 0.68 -19.11
N LYS A 171 -15.46 1.09 -20.13
CA LYS A 171 -15.74 0.73 -21.53
C LYS A 171 -15.00 -0.50 -22.05
N GLY A 172 -14.07 -1.07 -21.28
CA GLY A 172 -13.21 -2.17 -21.77
C GLY A 172 -12.26 -1.77 -22.91
N GLU A 173 -12.38 -0.54 -23.42
CA GLU A 173 -11.47 0.13 -24.32
C GLU A 173 -10.25 0.60 -23.54
N TRP A 174 -9.10 0.01 -23.82
CA TRP A 174 -7.84 0.42 -23.25
C TRP A 174 -6.72 0.13 -24.25
N ILE A 175 -5.67 0.94 -24.19
CA ILE A 175 -4.46 0.75 -24.98
C ILE A 175 -3.26 0.63 -24.04
N ARG A 176 -2.26 -0.12 -24.48
CA ARG A 176 -0.95 -0.12 -23.81
C ARG A 176 -0.10 1.01 -24.39
N SER A 177 0.64 1.69 -23.51
CA SER A 177 1.58 2.74 -23.84
C SER A 177 2.75 2.69 -22.86
N GLU A 178 3.96 2.91 -23.36
CA GLU A 178 5.18 3.00 -22.53
C GLU A 178 5.38 4.40 -21.93
N ASP A 179 4.53 5.35 -22.34
CA ASP A 179 4.63 6.78 -22.05
C ASP A 179 3.45 7.29 -21.22
N THR A 180 2.81 6.42 -20.45
CA THR A 180 1.78 6.87 -19.51
C THR A 180 2.42 7.75 -18.43
N GLU A 181 1.64 8.69 -17.92
CA GLU A 181 2.07 9.57 -16.83
C GLU A 181 2.43 8.75 -15.58
N ARG A 182 1.63 7.74 -15.25
CA ARG A 182 1.90 6.82 -14.13
C ARG A 182 3.22 6.08 -14.30
N LEU A 183 3.46 5.47 -15.46
CA LEU A 183 4.69 4.73 -15.69
C LEU A 183 5.91 5.66 -15.67
N THR A 184 5.77 6.87 -16.20
CA THR A 184 6.81 7.90 -16.16
C THR A 184 7.22 8.22 -14.73
N ILE A 185 6.26 8.45 -13.84
CA ILE A 185 6.53 8.71 -12.42
C ILE A 185 7.20 7.49 -11.77
N LEU A 186 6.70 6.28 -12.00
CA LEU A 186 7.32 5.06 -11.45
C LEU A 186 8.78 4.90 -11.91
N LYS A 187 9.06 5.12 -13.20
CA LYS A 187 10.41 5.10 -13.78
C LYS A 187 11.33 6.12 -13.07
N GLN A 188 10.85 7.31 -12.73
CA GLN A 188 11.63 8.32 -11.99
C GLN A 188 12.04 7.81 -10.61
N TYR A 189 11.12 7.21 -9.85
CA TYR A 189 11.44 6.70 -8.50
C TYR A 189 12.26 5.41 -8.54
N TRP A 190 12.09 4.55 -9.55
CA TRP A 190 12.94 3.37 -9.72
C TRP A 190 14.41 3.75 -9.97
N ARG A 191 14.69 4.88 -10.64
CA ARG A 191 16.06 5.39 -10.81
C ARG A 191 16.74 5.77 -9.49
N LEU A 192 16.00 5.96 -8.40
CA LEU A 192 16.60 6.14 -7.06
C LEU A 192 17.29 4.85 -6.54
N ASN A 193 17.09 3.72 -7.22
CA ASN A 193 17.72 2.44 -6.91
C ASN A 193 18.89 2.08 -7.83
N SER A 194 19.07 2.73 -8.99
CA SER A 194 20.08 2.32 -9.98
C SER A 194 21.52 2.53 -9.53
N ASP A 195 21.77 3.40 -8.55
CA ASP A 195 23.12 3.66 -8.02
C ASP A 195 23.44 2.88 -6.74
N LYS A 196 22.54 2.02 -6.26
CA LYS A 196 22.70 1.29 -5.01
C LYS A 196 23.32 -0.09 -5.27
N LYS A 197 24.58 -0.27 -4.84
CA LYS A 197 25.24 -1.59 -4.79
C LYS A 197 24.62 -2.53 -3.75
N ASP A 198 23.90 -1.98 -2.78
CA ASP A 198 23.19 -2.72 -1.75
C ASP A 198 21.74 -2.99 -2.19
N THR A 199 21.45 -4.26 -2.46
CA THR A 199 20.13 -4.77 -2.87
C THR A 199 19.31 -5.32 -1.69
N SER A 200 19.80 -5.16 -0.46
CA SER A 200 19.05 -5.56 0.73
C SER A 200 17.76 -4.74 0.88
N PHE A 201 16.79 -5.28 1.63
CA PHE A 201 15.59 -4.53 1.97
C PHE A 201 15.99 -3.18 2.57
N ARG A 202 15.31 -2.12 2.16
CA ARG A 202 15.50 -0.81 2.80
C ARG A 202 14.94 -0.90 4.20
N MET A 203 15.82 -1.15 5.15
CA MET A 203 15.52 -1.33 6.55
C MET A 203 15.80 -0.04 7.32
N GLN A 204 15.02 0.23 8.36
CA GLN A 204 15.40 1.27 9.32
C GLN A 204 16.63 0.75 10.07
N LYS A 205 17.71 1.53 10.06
CA LYS A 205 18.92 1.25 10.85
C LYS A 205 18.68 1.68 12.28
#